data_AF-A0A2W5VFU3-F1
#
_entry.id   AF-A0A2W5VFU3-F1
#
_cell.length_a   1.000
_cell.length_b   1.000
_cell.length_c   1.000
_cell.angle_alpha   90.00
_cell.angle_beta   90.00
_cell.angle_gamma   90.00
#
_symmetry.space_group_name_H-M   'P 1'
#
loop_
_entity.id
_entity.type
_entity.pdbx_description
1 polymer ?
#
loop_
_entity_poly.entity_id
_entity_poly.type
_entity_poly.pdbx_seq_one_letter_code
_entity_poly.pdbx_strand_id
1 'polypeptide(L)'
;MLTTAALLSLCLSAEPVRLSPGTQEVLRVPAVSRVGVGDPNVVDVTPTSRGELVITAKSRGRTTLTLWTGKGIETRQVVVDDGKSTELGKLVKTMVNPTLKVEEYSGVTVIDGMLDSPAELRRLRELVGNDGNVKVLARLDPRVLPAVAQNITAALHKQGLPNANVAIYGQTLVLEGSVADERERQKAQLIADSYAADVLTRL
;
A
#
# COMPACT_ATOMS: atom_id res chain seq x y z
N MET A 1 -40.44 8.64 32.58
CA MET A 1 -39.32 7.76 32.18
C MET A 1 -38.53 8.49 31.09
N LEU A 2 -37.37 9.05 31.44
CA LEU A 2 -36.47 9.70 30.47
C LEU A 2 -35.57 8.61 29.87
N THR A 3 -35.66 8.38 28.56
CA THR A 3 -34.68 7.59 27.82
C THR A 3 -33.62 8.53 27.25
N THR A 4 -32.43 8.45 27.84
CA THR A 4 -31.22 9.17 27.44
C THR A 4 -30.72 8.60 26.12
N ALA A 5 -30.84 9.36 25.03
CA ALA A 5 -30.17 9.04 23.77
C ALA A 5 -28.69 9.45 23.87
N ALA A 6 -27.80 8.47 24.01
CA ALA A 6 -26.37 8.68 23.85
C ALA A 6 -26.07 8.92 22.35
N LEU A 7 -25.79 10.19 21.98
CA LEU A 7 -25.18 10.50 20.69
C LEU A 7 -23.73 9.98 20.70
N LEU A 8 -23.49 8.84 20.04
CA LEU A 8 -22.17 8.55 19.49
C LEU A 8 -21.87 9.63 18.44
N SER A 9 -21.08 10.64 18.81
CA SER A 9 -20.39 11.48 17.83
C SER A 9 -19.41 10.58 17.08
N LEU A 10 -19.73 10.23 15.84
CA LEU A 10 -18.73 9.84 14.87
C LEU A 10 -17.79 11.03 14.69
N CYS A 11 -16.63 11.00 15.33
CA CYS A 11 -15.51 11.84 14.93
C CYS A 11 -15.15 11.43 13.50
N LEU A 12 -15.73 12.11 12.51
CA LEU A 12 -15.25 12.08 11.14
C LEU A 12 -13.84 12.69 11.19
N SER A 13 -12.82 11.84 11.33
CA SER A 13 -11.44 12.29 11.32
C SER A 13 -11.20 12.91 9.94
N ALA A 14 -10.97 14.23 9.90
CA ALA A 14 -10.55 14.91 8.69
C ALA A 14 -9.33 14.18 8.11
N GLU A 15 -9.23 14.14 6.78
CA GLU A 15 -8.05 13.57 6.11
C GLU A 15 -6.77 14.20 6.68
N PRO A 16 -5.74 13.38 6.95
CA PRO A 16 -4.51 13.89 7.51
C PRO A 16 -3.83 14.85 6.54
N VAL A 17 -3.33 15.97 7.05
CA VAL A 17 -2.49 16.90 6.26
C VAL A 17 -1.16 16.20 6.01
N ARG A 18 -0.74 16.09 4.75
CA ARG A 18 0.50 15.42 4.37
C ARG A 18 1.50 16.41 3.78
N LEU A 19 2.70 16.41 4.33
CA LEU A 19 3.80 17.30 3.93
C LEU A 19 5.09 16.53 3.73
N SER A 20 6.03 17.12 3.00
CA SER A 20 7.39 16.61 2.91
C SER A 20 8.35 17.38 3.81
N PRO A 21 9.39 16.74 4.38
CA PRO A 21 10.39 17.45 5.17
C PRO A 21 10.93 18.69 4.45
N GLY A 22 10.96 19.83 5.13
CA GLY A 22 11.40 21.10 4.58
C GLY A 22 10.34 21.88 3.79
N THR A 23 9.14 21.34 3.58
CA THR A 23 8.04 22.07 2.93
C THR A 23 7.15 22.80 3.93
N GLN A 24 6.39 23.78 3.43
CA GLN A 24 5.39 24.51 4.18
C GLN A 24 4.03 24.42 3.50
N GLU A 25 2.96 24.35 4.29
CA GLU A 25 1.58 24.41 3.79
C GLU A 25 0.78 25.43 4.62
N VAL A 26 -0.08 26.18 3.94
CA VAL A 26 -0.94 27.18 4.57
C VAL A 26 -2.33 26.57 4.77
N LEU A 27 -2.70 26.31 6.01
CA LEU A 27 -4.03 25.84 6.37
C LEU A 27 -4.90 27.03 6.77
N ARG A 28 -6.00 27.25 6.05
CA ARG A 28 -6.98 28.28 6.40
C ARG A 28 -7.92 27.77 7.48
N VAL A 29 -7.75 28.29 8.70
CA VAL A 29 -8.59 27.94 9.85
C VAL A 29 -9.12 29.24 10.48
N PRO A 30 -10.32 29.69 10.07
CA PRO A 30 -10.86 30.95 10.56
C PRO A 30 -11.08 30.90 12.07
N ALA A 31 -10.81 32.02 12.74
CA ALA A 31 -11.02 32.20 14.17
C ALA A 31 -10.29 31.19 15.08
N VAL A 32 -9.07 30.80 14.71
CA VAL A 32 -8.15 30.11 15.63
C VAL A 32 -7.71 31.05 16.74
N SER A 33 -7.92 30.63 17.99
CA SER A 33 -7.45 31.32 19.18
C SER A 33 -6.17 30.69 19.75
N ARG A 34 -5.98 29.38 19.57
CA ARG A 34 -4.81 28.64 20.04
C ARG A 34 -4.54 27.43 19.14
N VAL A 35 -3.25 27.09 19.01
CA VAL A 35 -2.78 25.85 18.39
C VAL A 35 -1.92 25.09 19.37
N GLY A 36 -2.08 23.77 19.40
CA GLY A 36 -1.23 22.82 20.10
C GLY A 36 -0.65 21.85 19.09
N VAL A 37 0.63 21.55 19.24
CA VAL A 37 1.36 20.57 18.42
C VAL A 37 1.76 19.42 19.33
N GLY A 38 1.37 18.19 18.98
CA GLY A 38 1.69 17.00 19.77
C GLY A 38 3.20 16.74 19.85
N ASP A 39 3.86 16.69 18.70
CA ASP A 39 5.32 16.57 18.56
C ASP A 39 5.89 17.72 17.70
N PRO A 40 6.60 18.70 18.30
CA PRO A 40 7.21 19.84 17.62
C PRO A 40 8.51 19.52 16.86
N ASN A 41 9.03 18.28 16.95
CA ASN A 41 10.16 17.82 16.16
C ASN A 41 9.73 17.36 14.76
N VAL A 42 8.46 16.97 14.60
CA VAL A 42 7.86 16.53 13.33
C VAL A 42 7.39 17.75 12.53
N VAL A 43 6.65 18.65 13.16
CA VAL A 43 6.05 19.84 12.53
C VAL A 43 6.14 21.03 13.48
N ASP A 44 6.33 22.22 12.93
CA ASP A 44 6.09 23.49 13.63
C ASP A 44 4.88 24.22 13.02
N VAL A 45 4.14 24.98 13.82
CA VAL A 45 2.97 25.72 13.34
C VAL A 45 3.05 27.16 13.78
N THR A 46 3.02 28.07 12.80
CA THR A 46 3.00 29.51 13.03
C THR A 46 1.62 30.08 12.66
N PRO A 47 0.85 30.59 13.63
CA PRO A 47 -0.38 31.32 13.35
C PRO A 47 -0.07 32.66 12.65
N THR A 48 -0.87 33.00 11.65
CA THR A 48 -0.81 34.31 10.98
C THR A 48 -1.98 35.19 11.39
N SER A 49 -1.82 36.51 11.22
CA SER A 49 -2.83 37.51 11.57
C SER A 49 -4.13 37.44 10.75
N ARG A 50 -4.18 36.60 9.70
CA ARG A 50 -5.34 36.49 8.78
C ARG A 50 -6.18 35.24 9.02
N GLY A 51 -6.01 34.55 10.14
CA GLY A 51 -6.71 33.28 10.39
C GLY A 51 -6.20 32.15 9.50
N GLU A 52 -4.90 32.19 9.16
CA GLU A 52 -4.19 31.12 8.48
C GLU A 52 -3.14 30.55 9.42
N LEU A 53 -2.84 29.26 9.27
CA LEU A 53 -1.77 28.57 9.98
C LEU A 53 -0.73 28.14 8.96
N VAL A 54 0.51 28.57 9.12
CA VAL A 54 1.62 28.05 8.34
C VAL A 54 2.18 26.83 9.07
N ILE A 55 2.04 25.68 8.43
CA ILE A 55 2.51 24.39 8.92
C ILE A 55 3.87 24.13 8.25
N THR A 56 4.94 24.05 9.03
CA THR A 56 6.30 23.76 8.54
C THR A 56 6.68 22.33 8.91
N ALA A 57 6.92 21.50 7.91
CA ALA A 57 7.38 20.13 8.11
C ALA A 57 8.88 20.08 8.39
N LYS A 58 9.27 19.45 9.50
CA LYS A 58 10.67 19.38 9.96
C LYS A 58 11.26 18.01 9.72
N SER A 59 10.66 16.98 10.33
CA SER A 59 11.18 15.62 10.33
C SER A 59 10.07 14.62 10.03
N ARG A 60 10.43 13.47 9.44
CA ARG A 60 9.46 12.40 9.16
C ARG A 60 8.77 11.94 10.45
N GLY A 61 7.46 11.71 10.38
CA GLY A 61 6.68 11.26 11.52
C GLY A 61 5.20 11.60 11.41
N ARG A 62 4.44 11.21 12.43
CA ARG A 62 3.02 11.54 12.57
C ARG A 62 2.86 12.36 13.85
N THR A 63 2.17 13.48 13.74
CA THR A 63 1.86 14.37 14.87
C THR A 63 0.40 14.80 14.78
N THR A 64 -0.07 15.44 15.82
CA THR A 64 -1.45 15.91 15.91
C THR A 64 -1.44 17.40 16.18
N LEU A 65 -2.29 18.13 15.46
CA LEU A 65 -2.61 19.52 15.72
C LEU A 65 -3.94 19.58 16.47
N THR A 66 -3.93 20.27 17.60
CA THR A 66 -5.16 20.63 18.33
C THR A 66 -5.42 22.11 18.08
N LEU A 67 -6.57 22.41 17.49
CA LEU A 67 -6.97 23.74 17.05
C LEU A 67 -8.13 24.19 17.93
N TRP A 68 -7.92 25.24 18.72
CA TRP A 68 -9.01 25.89 19.44
C TRP A 68 -9.58 26.97 18.54
N THR A 69 -10.83 26.80 18.15
CA THR A 69 -11.56 27.73 17.29
C THR A 69 -12.78 28.28 18.02
N GLY A 70 -13.39 29.34 17.48
CA GLY A 70 -14.67 29.85 18.00
C GLY A 70 -15.82 28.83 17.95
N LYS A 71 -15.69 27.75 17.17
CA LYS A 71 -16.69 26.66 17.07
C LYS A 71 -16.41 25.49 18.03
N GLY A 72 -15.26 25.49 18.71
CA GLY A 72 -14.81 24.41 19.58
C GLY A 72 -13.39 23.94 19.27
N ILE A 73 -13.04 22.80 19.85
CA ILE A 73 -11.72 22.17 19.69
C ILE A 73 -11.79 21.19 18.52
N GLU A 74 -10.94 21.39 17.53
CA GLU A 74 -10.75 20.48 16.40
C GLU A 74 -9.38 19.80 16.51
N THR A 75 -9.31 18.53 16.16
CA THR A 75 -8.06 17.77 16.13
C THR A 75 -7.77 17.30 14.72
N ARG A 76 -6.57 17.57 14.20
CA ARG A 76 -6.11 17.15 12.87
C ARG A 76 -4.83 16.35 12.97
N GLN A 77 -4.75 15.24 12.23
CA GLN A 77 -3.50 14.51 12.10
C GLN A 77 -2.63 15.15 11.01
N VAL A 78 -1.34 15.26 11.26
CA VAL A 78 -0.34 15.69 10.27
C VAL A 78 0.68 14.58 10.11
N VAL A 79 0.95 14.22 8.86
CA VAL A 79 1.95 13.20 8.50
C VAL A 79 3.02 13.88 7.66
N VAL A 80 4.27 13.73 8.09
CA VAL A 80 5.44 14.18 7.34
C VAL A 80 6.15 12.95 6.80
N ASP A 81 6.18 12.81 5.46
CA ASP A 81 6.81 11.70 4.75
C ASP A 81 7.49 12.21 3.45
N ASP A 82 8.28 11.38 2.76
CA ASP A 82 8.95 11.81 1.53
C ASP A 82 8.05 11.79 0.29
N GLY A 83 6.73 11.62 0.45
CA GLY A 83 5.76 11.57 -0.63
C GLY A 83 5.85 10.32 -1.52
N LYS A 84 6.89 9.48 -1.36
CA LYS A 84 7.17 8.34 -2.24
C LYS A 84 6.01 7.37 -2.32
N SER A 85 5.41 7.03 -1.19
CA SER A 85 4.26 6.11 -1.12
C SER A 85 3.04 6.67 -1.86
N THR A 86 2.87 7.99 -1.82
CA THR A 86 1.79 8.69 -2.51
C THR A 86 2.03 8.71 -4.02
N GLU A 87 3.26 9.00 -4.45
CA GLU A 87 3.66 8.97 -5.86
C GLU A 87 3.59 7.56 -6.44
N LEU A 88 4.13 6.57 -5.73
CA LEU A 88 4.01 5.16 -6.08
C LEU A 88 2.54 4.75 -6.16
N GLY A 89 1.71 5.17 -5.21
CA GLY A 89 0.27 4.93 -5.23
C GLY A 89 -0.42 5.46 -6.48
N LYS A 90 -0.04 6.66 -6.95
CA LYS A 90 -0.55 7.22 -8.22
C LYS A 90 -0.08 6.38 -9.41
N LEU A 91 1.21 6.05 -9.48
CA LEU A 91 1.77 5.24 -10.57
C LEU A 91 1.11 3.87 -10.64
N VAL A 92 0.95 3.18 -9.51
CA VAL A 92 0.30 1.87 -9.43
C VAL A 92 -1.15 1.95 -9.92
N LYS A 93 -1.92 2.95 -9.47
CA LYS A 93 -3.31 3.11 -9.89
C LYS A 93 -3.47 3.43 -11.37
N THR A 94 -2.56 4.23 -11.94
CA THR A 94 -2.61 4.65 -13.34
C THR A 94 -2.07 3.59 -14.29
N MET A 95 -0.97 2.92 -13.93
CA MET A 95 -0.23 2.04 -14.84
C MET A 95 -0.62 0.56 -14.68
N VAL A 96 -1.05 0.16 -13.49
CA VAL A 96 -1.36 -1.24 -13.17
C VAL A 96 -2.87 -1.42 -13.09
N ASN A 97 -3.48 -0.96 -11.99
CA ASN A 97 -4.90 -1.20 -11.74
C ASN A 97 -5.41 -0.16 -10.72
N PRO A 98 -6.47 0.62 -11.06
CA PRO A 98 -6.99 1.69 -10.19
C PRO A 98 -7.65 1.18 -8.91
N THR A 99 -8.00 -0.10 -8.84
CA THR A 99 -8.62 -0.71 -7.66
C THR A 99 -7.62 -1.08 -6.57
N LEU A 100 -6.32 -1.11 -6.89
CA LEU A 100 -5.27 -1.39 -5.92
C LEU A 100 -5.21 -0.30 -4.85
N LYS A 101 -5.10 -0.76 -3.61
CA LYS A 101 -4.90 0.08 -2.44
C LYS A 101 -3.41 0.18 -2.17
N VAL A 102 -2.94 1.40 -1.96
CA VAL A 102 -1.55 1.69 -1.63
C VAL A 102 -1.57 2.55 -0.37
N GLU A 103 -1.06 2.00 0.71
CA GLU A 103 -1.12 2.60 2.04
C GLU A 103 0.22 2.48 2.75
N GLU A 104 0.64 3.52 3.45
CA GLU A 104 1.88 3.51 4.22
C GLU A 104 1.61 3.25 5.70
N TYR A 105 2.27 2.23 6.25
CA TYR A 105 2.20 1.81 7.64
C TYR A 105 3.61 1.82 8.24
N SER A 106 3.86 2.77 9.14
CA SER A 106 5.13 2.88 9.88
C SER A 106 6.37 2.85 8.97
N GLY A 107 6.32 3.54 7.82
CA GLY A 107 7.41 3.60 6.83
C GLY A 107 7.44 2.43 5.84
N VAL A 108 6.51 1.48 5.93
CA VAL A 108 6.34 0.40 4.95
C VAL A 108 5.12 0.69 4.08
N THR A 109 5.31 0.73 2.77
CA THR A 109 4.22 0.85 1.80
C THR A 109 3.64 -0.52 1.50
N VAL A 110 2.36 -0.70 1.75
CA VAL A 110 1.63 -1.93 1.48
C VAL A 110 0.76 -1.72 0.25
N ILE A 111 0.87 -2.62 -0.72
CA ILE A 111 0.05 -2.63 -1.93
C ILE A 111 -0.84 -3.87 -1.90
N ASP A 112 -2.15 -3.67 -1.82
CA ASP A 112 -3.15 -4.73 -1.68
C ASP A 112 -4.26 -4.61 -2.73
N GLY A 113 -4.89 -5.73 -3.07
CA GLY A 113 -5.99 -5.84 -4.01
C GLY A 113 -5.93 -7.08 -4.89
N MET A 114 -6.86 -7.15 -5.84
CA MET A 114 -6.92 -8.23 -6.82
C MET A 114 -6.37 -7.74 -8.17
N LEU A 115 -5.72 -8.64 -8.89
CA LEU A 115 -5.12 -8.41 -10.20
C LEU A 115 -5.83 -9.30 -11.21
N ASP A 116 -6.36 -8.69 -12.27
CA ASP A 116 -7.20 -9.38 -13.25
C ASP A 116 -6.38 -10.06 -14.35
N SER A 117 -5.05 -9.91 -14.32
CA SER A 117 -4.16 -10.56 -15.27
C SER A 117 -2.74 -10.76 -14.75
N PRO A 118 -1.98 -11.74 -15.29
CA PRO A 118 -0.55 -11.88 -14.99
C PRO A 118 0.29 -10.70 -15.47
N ALA A 119 -0.19 -9.95 -16.47
CA ALA A 119 0.48 -8.77 -16.98
C ALA A 119 0.47 -7.62 -15.94
N GLU A 120 -0.63 -7.46 -15.21
CA GLU A 120 -0.70 -6.50 -14.09
C GLU A 120 0.29 -6.87 -12.98
N LEU A 121 0.37 -8.15 -12.61
CA LEU A 121 1.33 -8.61 -11.60
C LEU A 121 2.78 -8.32 -12.02
N ARG A 122 3.14 -8.58 -13.28
CA ARG A 122 4.48 -8.26 -13.80
C ARG A 122 4.76 -6.77 -13.73
N ARG A 123 3.84 -5.93 -14.23
CA ARG A 123 4.01 -4.48 -14.20
C ARG A 123 4.08 -3.92 -12.79
N LEU A 124 3.30 -4.47 -11.85
CA LEU A 124 3.38 -4.11 -10.44
C LEU A 124 4.76 -4.39 -9.86
N ARG A 125 5.33 -5.57 -10.14
CA ARG A 125 6.69 -5.94 -9.70
C ARG A 125 7.75 -5.04 -10.32
N GLU A 126 7.62 -4.69 -11.60
CA GLU A 126 8.54 -3.76 -12.27
C GLU A 126 8.52 -2.36 -11.65
N LEU A 127 7.33 -1.85 -11.29
CA LEU A 127 7.19 -0.53 -10.66
C LEU A 127 7.71 -0.50 -9.22
N VAL A 128 7.47 -1.56 -8.46
CA VAL A 128 7.91 -1.66 -7.06
C VAL A 128 9.41 -1.96 -6.97
N GLY A 129 9.94 -2.76 -7.91
CA GLY A 129 11.31 -3.24 -7.88
C GLY A 129 11.63 -4.03 -6.61
N ASN A 130 12.89 -3.95 -6.17
CA ASN A 130 13.38 -4.59 -4.95
C ASN A 130 13.38 -3.63 -3.74
N ASP A 131 12.39 -2.75 -3.63
CA ASP A 131 12.29 -1.86 -2.47
C ASP A 131 11.87 -2.64 -1.22
N GLY A 132 12.79 -2.82 -0.28
CA GLY A 132 12.55 -3.52 0.98
C GLY A 132 11.52 -2.84 1.90
N ASN A 133 11.14 -1.59 1.61
CA ASN A 133 10.10 -0.86 2.30
C ASN A 133 8.73 -0.99 1.62
N VAL A 134 8.62 -1.76 0.54
CA VAL A 134 7.34 -2.03 -0.13
C VAL A 134 6.96 -3.50 0.02
N LYS A 135 5.76 -3.74 0.53
CA LYS A 135 5.17 -5.08 0.64
C LYS A 135 4.00 -5.20 -0.33
N VAL A 136 4.15 -6.06 -1.31
CA VAL A 136 3.07 -6.42 -2.23
C VAL A 136 2.29 -7.59 -1.65
N LEU A 137 1.03 -7.33 -1.30
CA LEU A 137 0.06 -8.34 -0.86
C LEU A 137 -1.00 -8.64 -1.94
N ALA A 138 -0.96 -7.90 -3.04
CA ALA A 138 -1.88 -8.07 -4.16
C ALA A 138 -1.82 -9.49 -4.74
N ARG A 139 -3.00 -10.04 -5.05
CA ARG A 139 -3.16 -11.43 -5.52
C ARG A 139 -3.81 -11.45 -6.88
N LEU A 140 -3.55 -12.51 -7.64
CA LEU A 140 -4.27 -12.75 -8.88
C LEU A 140 -5.71 -13.16 -8.58
N ASP A 141 -6.66 -12.64 -9.37
CA ASP A 141 -8.05 -13.07 -9.30
C ASP A 141 -8.14 -14.59 -9.58
N PRO A 142 -8.91 -15.36 -8.77
CA PRO A 142 -9.06 -16.80 -8.94
C PRO A 142 -9.45 -17.25 -10.35
N ARG A 143 -10.20 -16.42 -11.10
CA ARG A 143 -10.65 -16.70 -12.48
C ARG A 143 -9.49 -16.76 -13.47
N VAL A 144 -8.37 -16.12 -13.13
CA VAL A 144 -7.18 -16.02 -13.96
C VAL A 144 -6.25 -17.22 -13.73
N LEU A 145 -6.28 -17.82 -12.54
CA LEU A 145 -5.38 -18.90 -12.13
C LEU A 145 -5.33 -20.08 -13.12
N PRO A 146 -6.44 -20.56 -13.72
CA PRO A 146 -6.39 -21.64 -14.71
C PRO A 146 -5.50 -21.31 -15.92
N ALA A 147 -5.60 -20.09 -16.44
CA ALA A 147 -4.77 -19.65 -17.55
C ALA A 147 -3.29 -19.52 -17.13
N VAL A 148 -3.03 -19.10 -15.89
CA VAL A 148 -1.66 -19.03 -15.34
C VAL A 148 -1.06 -20.42 -15.21
N ALA A 149 -1.78 -21.37 -14.62
CA ALA A 149 -1.33 -22.76 -14.45
C ALA A 149 -0.98 -23.42 -15.79
N GLN A 150 -1.83 -23.19 -16.82
CA GLN A 150 -1.57 -23.66 -18.18
C GLN A 150 -0.30 -23.03 -18.76
N ASN A 151 -0.12 -21.71 -18.62
CA ASN A 151 1.06 -21.01 -19.13
C ASN A 151 2.35 -21.47 -18.44
N ILE A 152 2.32 -21.71 -17.12
CA ILE A 152 3.48 -22.22 -16.39
C ILE A 152 3.80 -23.65 -16.86
N THR A 153 2.79 -24.52 -16.94
CA THR A 153 2.97 -25.91 -17.39
C THR A 153 3.57 -25.95 -18.80
N ALA A 154 3.06 -25.14 -19.73
CA ALA A 154 3.61 -25.02 -21.08
C ALA A 154 5.06 -24.52 -21.08
N ALA A 155 5.39 -23.54 -20.23
CA ALA A 155 6.76 -23.03 -20.09
C ALA A 155 7.72 -24.09 -19.54
N LEU A 156 7.30 -24.87 -18.53
CA LEU A 156 8.08 -25.98 -17.97
C LEU A 156 8.40 -27.02 -19.04
N HIS A 157 7.38 -27.47 -19.78
CA HIS A 157 7.53 -28.47 -20.83
C HIS A 157 8.46 -27.99 -21.95
N LYS A 158 8.31 -26.73 -22.38
CA LYS A 158 9.21 -26.10 -23.37
C LYS A 158 10.66 -26.01 -22.88
N GLN A 159 10.86 -25.96 -21.57
CA GLN A 159 12.18 -25.88 -20.94
C GLN A 159 12.79 -27.24 -20.59
N GLY A 160 12.20 -28.34 -21.09
CA GLY A 160 12.70 -29.70 -20.91
C GLY A 160 12.21 -30.39 -19.64
N LEU A 161 11.16 -29.87 -19.00
CA LEU A 161 10.57 -30.44 -17.78
C LEU A 161 9.16 -31.02 -18.08
N PRO A 162 9.04 -32.06 -18.91
CA PRO A 162 7.74 -32.56 -19.40
C PRO A 162 6.88 -33.22 -18.32
N ASN A 163 7.51 -33.64 -17.22
CA ASN A 163 6.82 -34.31 -16.10
C ASN A 163 6.44 -33.34 -14.98
N ALA A 164 6.75 -32.04 -15.11
CA ALA A 164 6.39 -31.00 -14.15
C ALA A 164 5.15 -30.23 -14.65
N ASN A 165 4.16 -30.09 -13.79
CA ASN A 165 2.87 -29.46 -14.10
C ASN A 165 2.42 -28.56 -12.95
N VAL A 166 1.50 -27.65 -13.22
CA VAL A 166 0.88 -26.82 -12.16
C VAL A 166 -0.58 -27.19 -12.00
N ALA A 167 -0.95 -27.59 -10.78
CA ALA A 167 -2.31 -27.82 -10.35
C ALA A 167 -2.81 -26.66 -9.48
N ILE A 168 -4.13 -26.52 -9.37
CA ILE A 168 -4.76 -25.50 -8.52
C ILE A 168 -5.48 -26.21 -7.38
N TYR A 169 -5.10 -25.89 -6.15
CA TYR A 169 -5.78 -26.34 -4.94
C TYR A 169 -6.39 -25.14 -4.21
N GLY A 170 -7.70 -24.98 -4.32
CA GLY A 170 -8.40 -23.79 -3.85
C GLY A 170 -7.96 -22.56 -4.64
N GLN A 171 -7.20 -21.67 -4.00
CA GLN A 171 -6.63 -20.46 -4.62
C GLN A 171 -5.10 -20.54 -4.78
N THR A 172 -4.51 -21.71 -4.52
CA THR A 172 -3.06 -21.88 -4.52
C THR A 172 -2.62 -22.64 -5.75
N LEU A 173 -1.61 -22.11 -6.45
CA LEU A 173 -0.90 -22.82 -7.51
C LEU A 173 0.09 -23.78 -6.84
N VAL A 174 0.06 -25.04 -7.23
CA VAL A 174 0.95 -26.08 -6.73
C VAL A 174 1.70 -26.68 -7.90
N LEU A 175 3.02 -26.59 -7.85
CA LEU A 175 3.93 -27.20 -8.81
C LEU A 175 4.15 -28.66 -8.40
N GLU A 176 3.66 -29.57 -9.23
CA GLU A 176 3.63 -31.02 -8.98
C GLU A 176 4.28 -31.79 -10.12
N GLY A 177 4.67 -33.03 -9.84
CA GLY A 177 5.25 -33.94 -10.83
C GLY A 177 6.55 -34.54 -10.37
N SER A 178 7.45 -34.81 -11.32
CA SER A 178 8.80 -35.31 -11.03
C SER A 178 9.82 -34.59 -11.89
N VAL A 179 11.01 -34.42 -11.32
CA VAL A 179 12.19 -33.86 -11.98
C VAL A 179 13.38 -34.78 -11.72
N ALA A 180 14.41 -34.70 -12.57
CA ALA A 180 15.55 -35.61 -12.49
C ALA A 180 16.47 -35.29 -11.29
N ASP A 181 16.60 -34.01 -10.93
CA ASP A 181 17.49 -33.55 -9.88
C ASP A 181 17.07 -32.20 -9.26
N GLU A 182 17.81 -31.77 -8.24
CA GLU A 182 17.58 -30.48 -7.56
C GLU A 182 17.79 -29.27 -8.47
N ARG A 183 18.62 -29.36 -9.53
CA ARG A 183 18.84 -28.25 -10.46
C ARG A 183 17.59 -28.04 -11.32
N GLU A 184 16.99 -29.12 -11.80
CA GLU A 184 15.70 -29.08 -12.48
C GLU A 184 14.59 -28.59 -11.55
N ARG A 185 14.58 -29.02 -10.28
CA ARG A 185 13.64 -28.50 -9.27
C ARG A 185 13.74 -26.99 -9.11
N GLN A 186 14.96 -26.47 -8.97
CA GLN A 186 15.23 -25.02 -8.87
C GLN A 186 14.84 -24.28 -10.14
N LYS A 187 15.15 -24.84 -11.32
CA LYS A 187 14.73 -24.28 -12.60
C LYS A 187 13.21 -24.21 -12.70
N ALA A 188 12.50 -25.26 -12.29
CA ALA A 188 11.04 -25.32 -12.29
C ALA A 188 10.44 -24.26 -11.37
N GLN A 189 10.97 -24.10 -10.15
CA GLN A 189 10.58 -23.05 -9.22
C GLN A 189 10.79 -21.66 -9.82
N LEU A 190 11.97 -21.37 -10.37
CA LEU A 190 12.26 -20.07 -10.99
C LEU A 190 11.31 -19.74 -12.13
N ILE A 191 10.96 -20.73 -12.95
CA ILE A 191 9.96 -20.56 -14.00
C ILE A 191 8.62 -20.21 -13.37
N ALA A 192 8.15 -20.98 -12.38
CA ALA A 192 6.87 -20.73 -11.71
C ALA A 192 6.78 -19.34 -11.05
N ASP A 193 7.84 -18.92 -10.33
CA ASP A 193 7.91 -17.64 -9.61
C ASP A 193 7.84 -16.42 -10.55
N SER A 194 8.31 -16.59 -11.79
CA SER A 194 8.23 -15.56 -12.81
C SER A 194 6.78 -15.25 -13.25
N TYR A 195 5.84 -16.19 -13.05
CA TYR A 195 4.43 -16.04 -13.41
C TYR A 195 3.52 -15.71 -12.22
N ALA A 196 3.83 -16.20 -11.01
CA ALA A 196 3.03 -15.98 -9.81
C ALA A 196 3.92 -15.93 -8.56
N ALA A 197 3.51 -15.18 -7.52
CA ALA A 197 4.31 -15.04 -6.29
C ALA A 197 4.19 -16.26 -5.36
N ASP A 198 3.04 -16.91 -5.38
CA ASP A 198 2.66 -17.94 -4.41
C ASP A 198 2.46 -19.29 -5.12
N VAL A 199 3.55 -19.87 -5.61
CA VAL A 199 3.54 -21.24 -6.13
C VAL A 199 4.20 -22.17 -5.12
N LEU A 200 3.42 -23.10 -4.57
CA LEU A 200 3.93 -24.13 -3.66
C LEU A 200 4.54 -25.28 -4.44
N THR A 201 5.77 -25.67 -4.11
CA THR A 201 6.47 -26.74 -4.83
C THR A 201 6.41 -28.07 -4.10
N ARG A 202 6.03 -29.11 -4.85
CA ARG A 202 5.95 -30.52 -4.46
C ARG A 202 6.54 -31.43 -5.55
N LEU A 203 7.71 -31.02 -6.06
CA LEU A 203 8.54 -31.77 -7.02
C LEU A 203 9.60 -32.60 -6.30
#